data_AF-A0A2V2NH75-F1
#
_entry.id   AF-A0A2V2NH75-F1
#
_cell.length_a   1.000
_cell.length_b   1.000
_cell.length_c   1.000
_cell.angle_alpha   90.00
_cell.angle_beta   90.00
_cell.angle_gamma   90.00
#
_symmetry.space_group_name_H-M   'P 1'
#
loop_
_entity.id
_entity.type
_entity.pdbx_description
1 polymer ?
#
loop_
_entity_poly.entity_id
_entity_poly.type
_entity_poly.pdbx_seq_one_letter_code
_entity_poly.pdbx_strand_id
1 'polypeptide(L)'
;MKILGKTNKDENIMNIASKNSILSLVIVLMIAGTCIQGCTEQKPVPGTIIDEQPDTQNIPSPSYTTNPGYTLDDARSVNQALLDTIQHELDIIDTGLSNDTAALAKTGLLSEQSLGLIRGVKNHSPYIQSPVLLDTNLKIIAVGSEEYPDIIGSDLSDQPHLNEVLRLKNPVMGNLTSTVEGIPAIPVSYPILVNGSVTGILSILIEQKEIFADAILISDRENRFEEFIMQPDGLILYDKDSIHTGKNIHTEPLYAKNPSFKEIAYRIGDERTGTGTYQMQNISSTNIFTKEAIWNTTGIHGGEWRVVVSRITT
;
A
#
# COMPACT_ATOMS: atom_id res chain seq x y z
N MET A 1 75.38 -28.11 -7.77
CA MET A 1 76.13 -27.00 -7.13
C MET A 1 75.13 -25.86 -6.96
N LYS A 2 74.59 -25.68 -5.75
CA LYS A 2 74.82 -24.50 -4.87
C LYS A 2 74.57 -23.15 -5.59
N ILE A 3 73.82 -22.16 -5.10
CA ILE A 3 73.27 -21.82 -3.78
C ILE A 3 72.35 -20.58 -3.97
N LEU A 4 71.33 -20.48 -3.11
CA LEU A 4 70.62 -19.32 -2.54
C LEU A 4 70.83 -17.89 -3.09
N GLY A 5 69.72 -17.13 -3.16
CA GLY A 5 69.33 -16.32 -1.98
C GLY A 5 69.00 -14.83 -2.15
N LYS A 6 67.85 -14.45 -1.56
CA LYS A 6 67.41 -13.15 -0.99
C LYS A 6 66.99 -12.06 -2.00
N THR A 7 65.98 -11.20 -1.75
CA THR A 7 65.50 -10.54 -0.51
C THR A 7 64.02 -10.14 -0.55
N ASN A 8 63.43 -10.06 0.66
CA ASN A 8 62.16 -9.43 1.06
C ASN A 8 61.79 -8.10 0.38
N LYS A 9 60.48 -7.90 0.20
CA LYS A 9 59.80 -6.63 0.51
C LYS A 9 58.39 -6.93 1.02
N ASP A 10 58.27 -7.00 2.34
CA ASP A 10 57.03 -6.74 3.07
C ASP A 10 56.75 -5.22 3.08
N GLU A 11 55.54 -4.87 3.49
CA GLU A 11 55.05 -3.55 3.93
C GLU A 11 54.39 -2.66 2.86
N ASN A 12 53.09 -2.88 2.64
CA ASN A 12 52.05 -1.89 2.94
C ASN A 12 50.65 -2.44 2.60
N ILE A 13 50.05 -3.17 3.54
CA ILE A 13 48.60 -3.34 3.61
C ILE A 13 48.17 -2.84 4.98
N MET A 14 47.81 -1.56 5.03
CA MET A 14 46.95 -1.03 6.07
C MET A 14 46.15 0.12 5.49
N ASN A 15 44.88 0.15 5.88
CA ASN A 15 44.03 1.34 5.96
C ASN A 15 43.17 1.72 4.74
N ILE A 16 42.09 0.95 4.48
CA ILE A 16 40.80 1.56 4.11
C ILE A 16 39.68 0.78 4.83
N ALA A 17 39.48 1.09 6.10
CA ALA A 17 38.25 0.82 6.82
C ALA A 17 37.91 2.04 7.68
N SER A 18 36.64 2.37 7.73
CA SER A 18 36.02 3.51 8.44
C SER A 18 36.11 4.87 7.72
N LYS A 19 34.96 5.29 7.21
CA LYS A 19 34.34 6.62 7.44
C LYS A 19 33.00 6.65 6.70
N ASN A 20 31.92 6.52 7.47
CA ASN A 20 30.64 7.24 7.34
C ASN A 20 29.54 6.45 8.08
N SER A 21 29.47 6.63 9.40
CA SER A 21 28.22 6.53 10.15
C SER A 21 28.38 7.27 11.47
N ILE A 22 27.90 8.51 11.48
CA ILE A 22 27.56 9.33 12.65
C ILE A 22 26.17 9.84 12.21
N LEU A 23 25.05 9.48 12.82
CA LEU A 23 24.55 10.03 14.07
C LEU A 23 23.17 9.39 14.34
N SER A 24 22.95 8.83 15.54
CA SER A 24 21.67 8.88 16.30
C SER A 24 21.74 7.87 17.45
N LEU A 25 22.30 8.33 18.57
CA LEU A 25 22.22 7.69 19.87
C LEU A 25 21.14 8.44 20.65
N VAL A 26 19.94 7.86 20.78
CA VAL A 26 18.91 8.36 21.70
C VAL A 26 18.95 7.51 22.97
N ILE A 27 19.10 8.23 24.08
CA ILE A 27 19.32 7.77 25.45
C ILE A 27 18.02 7.17 25.99
N VAL A 28 18.06 5.90 26.39
CA VAL A 28 17.02 5.28 27.23
C VAL A 28 17.34 5.60 28.69
N LEU A 29 16.55 6.49 29.29
CA LEU A 29 16.60 6.79 30.73
C LEU A 29 15.59 5.88 31.45
N MET A 30 16.12 4.97 32.28
CA MET A 30 15.35 4.25 33.28
C MET A 30 14.76 5.24 34.29
N ILE A 31 13.46 5.17 34.52
CA ILE A 31 12.86 5.57 35.80
C ILE A 31 12.02 4.38 36.29
N ALA A 32 12.51 3.76 37.36
CA ALA A 32 11.74 2.87 38.20
C ALA A 32 10.70 3.69 38.98
N GLY A 33 9.43 3.35 38.82
CA GLY A 33 8.30 3.82 39.62
C GLY A 33 7.49 2.62 40.07
N THR A 34 7.40 2.44 41.38
CA THR A 34 6.83 1.30 42.09
C THR A 34 5.31 1.10 41.91
N CYS A 35 4.91 -0.18 41.88
CA CYS A 35 3.55 -0.73 41.86
C CYS A 35 2.61 -0.16 42.95
N ILE A 36 1.30 -0.06 42.66
CA ILE A 36 0.18 -0.58 43.51
C ILE A 36 -1.03 -0.99 42.63
N GLN A 37 -1.34 -2.29 42.69
CA GLN A 37 -2.60 -3.04 42.56
C GLN A 37 -3.78 -2.54 41.71
N GLY A 38 -4.22 -3.43 40.79
CA GLY A 38 -5.59 -3.93 40.82
C GLY A 38 -6.40 -3.80 39.53
N CYS A 39 -6.22 -4.73 38.58
CA CYS A 39 -7.30 -5.19 37.68
C CYS A 39 -6.97 -6.62 37.24
N THR A 40 -7.92 -7.53 37.48
CA THR A 40 -7.88 -8.94 37.09
C THR A 40 -7.86 -9.09 35.57
N GLU A 41 -6.89 -9.85 35.03
CA GLU A 41 -6.89 -10.28 33.63
C GLU A 41 -8.08 -11.20 33.36
N GLN A 42 -9.07 -10.69 32.62
CA GLN A 42 -10.05 -11.54 31.94
C GLN A 42 -9.47 -11.94 30.58
N LYS A 43 -9.32 -13.26 30.38
CA LYS A 43 -9.07 -13.86 29.06
C LYS A 43 -10.19 -13.44 28.09
N PRO A 44 -9.89 -13.07 26.83
CA PRO A 44 -10.92 -12.75 25.86
C PRO A 44 -11.78 -13.99 25.58
N VAL A 45 -13.10 -13.84 25.70
CA VAL A 45 -14.08 -14.84 25.25
C VAL A 45 -14.26 -14.64 23.73
N PRO A 46 -14.07 -15.68 22.89
CA PRO A 46 -14.32 -15.56 21.46
C PRO A 46 -15.82 -15.31 21.21
N GLY A 47 -16.15 -14.23 20.49
CA GLY A 47 -17.50 -14.01 19.95
C GLY A 47 -18.25 -12.74 20.39
N THR A 48 -17.57 -11.68 20.84
CA THR A 48 -18.22 -10.37 21.01
C THR A 48 -17.53 -9.35 20.12
N ILE A 49 -18.18 -8.97 19.01
CA ILE A 49 -17.83 -7.75 18.27
C ILE A 49 -18.12 -6.60 19.23
N ILE A 50 -17.08 -5.96 19.74
CA ILE A 50 -17.20 -4.69 20.43
C ILE A 50 -17.18 -3.65 19.31
N ASP A 51 -18.35 -3.13 18.95
CA ASP A 51 -18.46 -1.92 18.13
C ASP A 51 -17.93 -0.74 18.96
N GLU A 52 -16.62 -0.62 19.06
CA GLU A 52 -15.99 0.65 19.42
C GLU A 52 -16.03 1.55 18.18
N GLN A 53 -17.19 2.17 17.93
CA GLN A 53 -17.20 3.42 17.19
C GLN A 53 -16.35 4.43 17.99
N PRO A 54 -15.29 5.02 17.40
CA PRO A 54 -14.66 6.17 18.03
C PRO A 54 -15.72 7.25 18.18
N ASP A 55 -15.76 7.89 19.35
CA ASP A 55 -16.64 9.02 19.62
C ASP A 55 -16.39 10.14 18.59
N THR A 56 -17.20 10.20 17.54
CA THR A 56 -17.03 11.11 16.38
C THR A 56 -17.35 12.56 16.72
N GLN A 57 -17.64 12.89 17.98
CA GLN A 57 -18.08 14.22 18.39
C GLN A 57 -16.94 15.25 18.55
N ASN A 58 -15.66 14.86 18.36
CA ASN A 58 -14.56 15.80 18.62
C ASN A 58 -13.27 15.59 17.81
N ILE A 59 -13.37 15.07 16.57
CA ILE A 59 -12.24 15.19 15.64
C ILE A 59 -12.23 16.64 15.13
N PRO A 60 -11.17 17.44 15.38
CA PRO A 60 -11.06 18.76 14.78
C PRO A 60 -11.14 18.57 13.27
N SER A 61 -12.13 19.19 12.63
CA SER A 61 -12.16 19.23 11.17
C SER A 61 -10.83 19.79 10.67
N PRO A 62 -10.22 19.21 9.63
CA PRO A 62 -9.03 19.79 9.03
C PRO A 62 -9.29 21.27 8.81
N SER A 63 -8.43 22.13 9.34
CA SER A 63 -8.54 23.56 9.06
C SER A 63 -8.17 23.76 7.60
N TYR A 64 -9.16 23.83 6.73
CA TYR A 64 -9.01 24.17 5.32
C TYR A 64 -8.59 25.64 5.23
N THR A 65 -7.30 25.90 5.39
CA THR A 65 -6.77 27.21 5.09
C THR A 65 -6.77 27.34 3.58
N THR A 66 -7.63 28.21 3.05
CA THR A 66 -7.42 28.78 1.72
C THR A 66 -6.01 29.37 1.74
N ASN A 67 -5.06 28.72 1.08
CA ASN A 67 -3.74 29.31 0.90
C ASN A 67 -3.71 29.86 -0.53
N PRO A 68 -4.13 31.13 -0.74
CA PRO A 68 -4.36 31.70 -2.07
C PRO A 68 -3.08 31.82 -2.93
N GLY A 69 -1.93 31.35 -2.44
CA GLY A 69 -0.65 31.39 -3.15
C GLY A 69 -0.40 30.24 -4.12
N TYR A 70 -1.10 29.10 -4.01
CA TYR A 70 -0.78 27.92 -4.82
C TYR A 70 -1.66 27.77 -6.07
N THR A 71 -1.01 27.52 -7.19
CA THR A 71 -1.61 27.44 -8.53
C THR A 71 -2.04 26.03 -8.90
N LEU A 72 -2.79 25.88 -9.99
CA LEU A 72 -3.06 24.55 -10.57
C LEU A 72 -1.78 23.87 -11.08
N ASP A 73 -0.76 24.63 -11.46
CA ASP A 73 0.53 24.10 -11.90
C ASP A 73 1.33 23.54 -10.72
N ASP A 74 1.23 24.16 -9.54
CA ASP A 74 1.76 23.62 -8.29
C ASP A 74 1.05 22.30 -7.92
N ALA A 75 -0.28 22.26 -8.04
CA ALA A 75 -1.07 21.04 -7.82
C ALA A 75 -0.67 19.93 -8.79
N ARG A 76 -0.42 20.27 -10.07
CA ARG A 76 0.08 19.31 -11.07
C ARG A 76 1.45 18.75 -10.70
N SER A 77 2.33 19.58 -10.15
CA SER A 77 3.66 19.16 -9.72
C SER A 77 3.59 18.18 -8.54
N VAL A 78 2.71 18.45 -7.56
CA VAL A 78 2.44 17.52 -6.46
C VAL A 78 1.81 16.22 -6.96
N ASN A 79 0.82 16.32 -7.85
CA ASN A 79 0.17 15.14 -8.43
C ASN A 79 1.18 14.25 -9.16
N GLN A 80 2.11 14.83 -9.93
CA GLN A 80 3.15 14.07 -10.61
C GLN A 80 4.11 13.40 -9.61
N ALA A 81 4.55 14.11 -8.57
CA ALA A 81 5.43 13.55 -7.54
C ALA A 81 4.78 12.38 -6.78
N LEU A 82 3.46 12.47 -6.52
CA LEU A 82 2.68 11.38 -5.94
C LEU A 82 2.66 10.16 -6.86
N LEU A 83 2.34 10.35 -8.14
CA LEU A 83 2.34 9.27 -9.13
C LEU A 83 3.69 8.59 -9.21
N ASP A 84 4.78 9.38 -9.31
CA ASP A 84 6.14 8.86 -9.45
C ASP A 84 6.54 8.05 -8.22
N THR A 85 6.20 8.52 -7.01
CA THR A 85 6.51 7.81 -5.77
C THR A 85 5.73 6.51 -5.64
N ILE A 86 4.42 6.54 -5.90
CA ILE A 86 3.56 5.36 -5.84
C ILE A 86 3.97 4.35 -6.93
N GLN A 87 4.19 4.80 -8.16
CA GLN A 87 4.57 3.93 -9.27
C GLN A 87 5.94 3.30 -9.03
N HIS A 88 6.90 4.06 -8.49
CA HIS A 88 8.22 3.51 -8.16
C HIS A 88 8.13 2.33 -7.20
N GLU A 89 7.29 2.45 -6.16
CA GLU A 89 7.08 1.37 -5.20
C GLU A 89 6.38 0.16 -5.84
N LEU A 90 5.35 0.40 -6.66
CA LEU A 90 4.69 -0.66 -7.42
C LEU A 90 5.64 -1.38 -8.39
N ASP A 91 6.58 -0.67 -9.01
CA ASP A 91 7.58 -1.25 -9.91
C ASP A 91 8.61 -2.13 -9.16
N ILE A 92 8.98 -1.73 -7.92
CA ILE A 92 9.82 -2.54 -7.02
C ILE A 92 9.11 -3.85 -6.69
N ILE A 93 7.83 -3.78 -6.29
CA ILE A 93 7.01 -4.94 -5.98
C ILE A 93 6.85 -5.83 -7.23
N ASP A 94 6.52 -5.25 -8.39
CA ASP A 94 6.32 -5.96 -9.65
C ASP A 94 7.57 -6.75 -10.06
N THR A 95 8.72 -6.08 -10.02
CA THR A 95 10.01 -6.70 -10.35
C THR A 95 10.36 -7.82 -9.38
N GLY A 96 10.13 -7.62 -8.08
CA GLY A 96 10.35 -8.64 -7.04
C GLY A 96 9.53 -9.90 -7.26
N LEU A 97 8.21 -9.74 -7.44
CA LEU A 97 7.28 -10.86 -7.66
C LEU A 97 7.52 -11.60 -8.97
N SER A 98 7.88 -10.89 -10.04
CA SER A 98 8.27 -11.49 -11.31
C SER A 98 9.50 -12.40 -11.15
N ASN A 99 10.51 -11.95 -10.41
CA ASN A 99 11.70 -12.75 -10.12
C ASN A 99 11.38 -13.98 -9.25
N ASP A 100 10.56 -13.81 -8.20
CA ASP A 100 10.19 -14.89 -7.30
C ASP A 100 9.39 -15.98 -8.01
N THR A 101 8.42 -15.61 -8.85
CA THR A 101 7.63 -16.60 -9.62
C THR A 101 8.49 -17.35 -10.64
N ALA A 102 9.47 -16.68 -11.26
CA ALA A 102 10.44 -17.35 -12.13
C ALA A 102 11.36 -18.32 -11.37
N ALA A 103 11.68 -18.05 -10.11
CA ALA A 103 12.43 -18.96 -9.24
C ALA A 103 11.55 -20.15 -8.81
N LEU A 104 10.33 -19.89 -8.36
CA LEU A 104 9.35 -20.91 -7.94
C LEU A 104 9.02 -21.90 -9.07
N ALA A 105 8.96 -21.43 -10.32
CA ALA A 105 8.77 -22.29 -11.49
C ALA A 105 9.87 -23.36 -11.65
N LYS A 106 11.07 -23.15 -11.09
CA LYS A 106 12.20 -24.09 -11.16
C LYS A 106 12.27 -25.02 -9.96
N THR A 107 11.77 -24.60 -8.81
CA THR A 107 11.92 -25.31 -7.53
C THR A 107 10.70 -26.15 -7.16
N GLY A 108 9.57 -25.96 -7.84
CA GLY A 108 8.27 -26.54 -7.47
C GLY A 108 7.60 -25.74 -6.35
N LEU A 109 6.34 -26.03 -5.99
CA LEU A 109 5.59 -25.16 -5.06
C LEU A 109 5.84 -25.44 -3.57
N LEU A 110 6.18 -26.68 -3.20
CA LEU A 110 6.26 -27.12 -1.80
C LEU A 110 7.64 -27.68 -1.41
N SER A 111 8.70 -27.23 -2.10
CA SER A 111 10.08 -27.56 -1.70
C SER A 111 10.53 -26.65 -0.54
N GLU A 112 11.51 -27.08 0.25
CA GLU A 112 12.12 -26.22 1.28
C GLU A 112 12.64 -24.90 0.69
N GLN A 113 13.18 -24.94 -0.54
CA GLN A 113 13.63 -23.74 -1.24
C GLN A 113 12.48 -22.79 -1.54
N SER A 114 11.33 -23.31 -1.95
CA SER A 114 10.13 -22.53 -2.26
C SER A 114 9.54 -21.88 -1.01
N LEU A 115 9.58 -22.59 0.13
CA LEU A 115 9.21 -22.05 1.44
C LEU A 115 10.18 -20.95 1.92
N GLY A 116 11.47 -21.04 1.53
CA GLY A 116 12.42 -19.95 1.73
C GLY A 116 12.10 -18.72 0.88
N LEU A 117 11.79 -18.93 -0.41
CA LEU A 117 11.45 -17.85 -1.35
C LEU A 117 10.21 -17.08 -0.90
N ILE A 118 9.11 -17.77 -0.59
CA ILE A 118 7.85 -17.13 -0.16
C ILE A 118 8.03 -16.27 1.11
N ARG A 119 8.84 -16.72 2.08
CA ARG A 119 9.17 -15.92 3.28
C ARG A 119 10.01 -14.68 2.96
N GLY A 120 10.77 -14.72 1.88
CA GLY A 120 11.60 -13.63 1.40
C GLY A 120 10.84 -12.55 0.63
N VAL A 121 9.62 -12.83 0.15
CA VAL A 121 8.81 -11.91 -0.69
C VAL A 121 8.60 -10.55 0.00
N LYS A 122 8.35 -10.56 1.32
CA LYS A 122 8.16 -9.33 2.11
C LYS A 122 9.40 -8.43 2.18
N ASN A 123 10.58 -8.92 1.77
CA ASN A 123 11.80 -8.12 1.79
C ASN A 123 11.92 -7.20 0.57
N HIS A 124 11.06 -7.36 -0.45
CA HIS A 124 11.05 -6.46 -1.60
C HIS A 124 10.52 -5.07 -1.24
N SER A 125 9.56 -5.01 -0.31
CA SER A 125 8.88 -3.78 0.07
C SER A 125 8.26 -3.89 1.47
N PRO A 126 8.33 -2.82 2.29
CA PRO A 126 7.67 -2.80 3.59
C PRO A 126 6.14 -2.85 3.51
N TYR A 127 5.56 -2.58 2.32
CA TYR A 127 4.11 -2.53 2.11
C TYR A 127 3.52 -3.87 1.65
N ILE A 128 4.34 -4.92 1.58
CA ILE A 128 3.89 -6.28 1.26
C ILE A 128 3.45 -6.98 2.54
N GLN A 129 2.20 -7.45 2.54
CA GLN A 129 1.61 -8.29 3.57
C GLN A 129 1.23 -9.66 3.01
N SER A 130 1.14 -10.63 3.92
CA SER A 130 0.65 -12.01 3.69
C SER A 130 1.03 -12.62 2.31
N PRO A 131 2.32 -12.85 2.00
CA PRO A 131 2.67 -13.61 0.81
C PRO A 131 2.12 -15.02 0.91
N VAL A 132 1.38 -15.49 -0.10
CA VAL A 132 0.79 -16.83 -0.15
C VAL A 132 1.06 -17.52 -1.48
N LEU A 133 1.19 -18.84 -1.44
CA LEU A 133 1.14 -19.69 -2.62
C LEU A 133 -0.21 -20.35 -2.72
N LEU A 134 -0.78 -20.35 -3.92
CA LEU A 134 -2.00 -21.07 -4.25
C LEU A 134 -1.75 -22.18 -5.25
N ASP A 135 -2.52 -23.26 -5.14
CA ASP A 135 -2.65 -24.24 -6.21
C ASP A 135 -3.57 -23.74 -7.35
N THR A 136 -3.73 -24.54 -8.40
CA THR A 136 -4.60 -24.20 -9.54
C THR A 136 -6.09 -24.32 -9.23
N ASN A 137 -6.48 -24.82 -8.04
CA ASN A 137 -7.85 -24.78 -7.54
C ASN A 137 -8.09 -23.53 -6.67
N LEU A 138 -7.14 -22.59 -6.65
CA LEU A 138 -7.21 -21.34 -5.89
C LEU A 138 -7.27 -21.56 -4.37
N LYS A 139 -6.65 -22.63 -3.89
CA LYS A 139 -6.48 -22.89 -2.45
C LYS A 139 -5.10 -22.50 -1.98
N ILE A 140 -5.02 -21.87 -0.82
CA ILE A 140 -3.74 -21.53 -0.18
C ILE A 140 -3.04 -22.82 0.25
N ILE A 141 -1.81 -23.02 -0.23
CA ILE A 141 -0.98 -24.20 0.09
C ILE A 141 0.27 -23.86 0.90
N ALA A 142 0.68 -22.59 0.94
CA ALA A 142 1.75 -22.10 1.80
C ALA A 142 1.59 -20.61 2.09
N VAL A 143 2.10 -20.17 3.23
CA VAL A 143 2.08 -18.77 3.70
C VAL A 143 3.51 -18.38 4.08
N GLY A 144 3.93 -17.20 3.62
CA GLY A 144 5.27 -16.63 3.84
C GLY A 144 5.39 -15.78 5.10
N SER A 145 4.26 -15.53 5.78
CA SER A 145 4.19 -14.84 7.07
C SER A 145 3.84 -15.82 8.20
N GLU A 146 4.40 -15.58 9.37
CA GLU A 146 4.05 -16.31 10.61
C GLU A 146 2.80 -15.72 11.27
N GLU A 147 2.29 -14.59 10.80
CA GLU A 147 1.11 -13.90 11.35
C GLU A 147 -0.20 -14.60 11.00
N TYR A 148 -0.25 -15.31 9.87
CA TYR A 148 -1.46 -15.92 9.33
C TYR A 148 -1.29 -17.41 9.01
N PRO A 149 -0.83 -18.26 9.95
CA PRO A 149 -0.61 -19.69 9.66
C PRO A 149 -1.93 -20.44 9.38
N ASP A 150 -3.03 -19.96 9.96
CA ASP A 150 -4.33 -20.64 9.96
C ASP A 150 -5.10 -20.51 8.64
N ILE A 151 -4.62 -19.67 7.70
CA ILE A 151 -5.30 -19.48 6.40
C ILE A 151 -4.95 -20.58 5.38
N ILE A 152 -3.97 -21.46 5.66
CA ILE A 152 -3.63 -22.58 4.79
C ILE A 152 -4.86 -23.48 4.57
N GLY A 153 -5.15 -23.80 3.33
CA GLY A 153 -6.32 -24.58 2.91
C GLY A 153 -7.56 -23.75 2.60
N SER A 154 -7.55 -22.44 2.89
CA SER A 154 -8.62 -21.52 2.50
C SER A 154 -8.80 -21.50 0.98
N ASP A 155 -10.05 -21.46 0.56
CA ASP A 155 -10.47 -21.41 -0.84
C ASP A 155 -10.71 -19.94 -1.23
N LEU A 156 -9.96 -19.44 -2.20
CA LEU A 156 -10.07 -18.07 -2.69
C LEU A 156 -10.70 -18.00 -4.09
N SER A 157 -11.40 -19.06 -4.53
CA SER A 157 -11.99 -19.12 -5.87
C SER A 157 -13.09 -18.09 -6.12
N ASP A 158 -13.65 -17.51 -5.07
CA ASP A 158 -14.60 -16.39 -5.11
C ASP A 158 -13.94 -15.04 -5.41
N GLN A 159 -12.61 -14.93 -5.31
CA GLN A 159 -11.88 -13.70 -5.59
C GLN A 159 -11.68 -13.53 -7.11
N PRO A 160 -12.27 -12.51 -7.75
CA PRO A 160 -12.31 -12.42 -9.22
C PRO A 160 -10.93 -12.33 -9.88
N HIS A 161 -10.01 -11.60 -9.25
CA HIS A 161 -8.67 -11.37 -9.80
C HIS A 161 -7.86 -12.67 -9.99
N LEU A 162 -8.04 -13.67 -9.13
CA LEU A 162 -7.35 -14.97 -9.25
C LEU A 162 -7.84 -15.77 -10.46
N ASN A 163 -9.14 -15.71 -10.75
CA ASN A 163 -9.70 -16.30 -11.96
C ASN A 163 -9.14 -15.62 -13.22
N GLU A 164 -8.92 -14.30 -13.16
CA GLU A 164 -8.26 -13.57 -14.25
C GLU A 164 -6.80 -13.98 -14.43
N VAL A 165 -6.04 -14.20 -13.35
CA VAL A 165 -4.66 -14.73 -13.42
C VAL A 165 -4.63 -16.07 -14.16
N LEU A 166 -5.53 -17.00 -13.81
CA LEU A 166 -5.60 -18.31 -14.48
C LEU A 166 -5.96 -18.19 -15.96
N ARG A 167 -6.92 -17.31 -16.28
CA ARG A 167 -7.42 -17.10 -17.65
C ARG A 167 -6.40 -16.40 -18.55
N LEU A 168 -5.80 -15.32 -18.05
CA LEU A 168 -4.86 -14.47 -18.79
C LEU A 168 -3.45 -15.05 -18.81
N LYS A 169 -3.10 -15.87 -17.80
CA LYS A 169 -1.73 -16.32 -17.54
C LYS A 169 -0.74 -15.16 -17.40
N ASN A 170 -1.24 -14.01 -16.92
CA ASN A 170 -0.47 -12.81 -16.63
C ASN A 170 -0.73 -12.38 -15.18
N PRO A 171 0.15 -11.55 -14.60
CA PRO A 171 -0.11 -10.95 -13.31
C PRO A 171 -1.38 -10.10 -13.34
N VAL A 172 -2.04 -9.97 -12.20
CA VAL A 172 -3.24 -9.14 -12.01
C VAL A 172 -3.16 -8.44 -10.66
N MET A 173 -3.51 -7.15 -10.66
CA MET A 173 -3.77 -6.38 -9.45
C MET A 173 -5.28 -6.26 -9.28
N GLY A 174 -5.78 -6.72 -8.13
CA GLY A 174 -7.19 -6.67 -7.80
C GLY A 174 -7.66 -5.30 -7.30
N ASN A 175 -8.94 -5.26 -6.95
CA ASN A 175 -9.56 -4.15 -6.23
C ASN A 175 -9.43 -4.36 -4.72
N LEU A 176 -9.72 -3.32 -3.92
CA LEU A 176 -9.84 -3.48 -2.47
C LEU A 176 -10.92 -4.53 -2.16
N THR A 177 -10.54 -5.56 -1.42
CA THR A 177 -11.44 -6.67 -1.06
C THR A 177 -11.24 -7.06 0.39
N SER A 178 -12.27 -7.65 0.99
CA SER A 178 -12.12 -8.40 2.23
C SER A 178 -11.27 -9.63 1.97
N THR A 179 -10.31 -9.91 2.85
CA THR A 179 -9.41 -11.05 2.71
C THR A 179 -9.64 -12.09 3.82
N VAL A 180 -9.08 -13.29 3.65
CA VAL A 180 -9.19 -14.38 4.64
C VAL A 180 -8.38 -14.11 5.91
N GLU A 181 -7.43 -13.18 5.84
CA GLU A 181 -6.69 -12.62 6.96
C GLU A 181 -7.57 -11.72 7.85
N GLY A 182 -8.77 -11.34 7.38
CA GLY A 182 -9.71 -10.51 8.14
C GLY A 182 -9.48 -9.01 8.00
N ILE A 183 -8.62 -8.59 7.07
CA ILE A 183 -8.33 -7.17 6.78
C ILE A 183 -8.74 -6.81 5.34
N PRO A 184 -9.18 -5.57 5.06
CA PRO A 184 -9.38 -5.11 3.70
C PRO A 184 -8.04 -4.73 3.06
N ALA A 185 -7.69 -5.36 1.94
CA ALA A 185 -6.43 -5.11 1.25
C ALA A 185 -6.57 -5.25 -0.27
N ILE A 186 -5.54 -4.80 -1.00
CA ILE A 186 -5.47 -4.89 -2.46
C ILE A 186 -4.53 -6.04 -2.83
N PRO A 187 -5.04 -7.13 -3.44
CA PRO A 187 -4.20 -8.26 -3.79
C PRO A 187 -3.45 -8.01 -5.11
N VAL A 188 -2.22 -8.51 -5.19
CA VAL A 188 -1.46 -8.62 -6.45
C VAL A 188 -0.99 -10.06 -6.60
N SER A 189 -1.31 -10.65 -7.74
CA SER A 189 -1.17 -12.09 -7.95
C SER A 189 -0.46 -12.40 -9.26
N TYR A 190 0.54 -13.27 -9.20
CA TYR A 190 1.36 -13.70 -10.32
C TYR A 190 1.18 -15.18 -10.60
N PRO A 191 0.96 -15.58 -11.87
CA PRO A 191 0.95 -16.97 -12.24
C PRO A 191 2.38 -17.53 -12.21
N ILE A 192 2.55 -18.71 -11.61
CA ILE A 192 3.79 -19.48 -11.70
C ILE A 192 3.68 -20.37 -12.94
N LEU A 193 4.49 -20.08 -13.96
CA LEU A 193 4.42 -20.72 -15.26
C LEU A 193 5.53 -21.77 -15.44
N VAL A 194 5.14 -23.02 -15.71
CA VAL A 194 6.05 -24.09 -16.13
C VAL A 194 5.63 -24.55 -17.52
N ASN A 195 6.54 -24.43 -18.50
CA ASN A 195 6.26 -24.76 -19.91
C ASN A 195 4.99 -24.08 -20.46
N GLY A 196 4.73 -22.83 -20.06
CA GLY A 196 3.56 -22.04 -20.49
C GLY A 196 2.22 -22.43 -19.83
N SER A 197 2.24 -23.33 -18.86
CA SER A 197 1.07 -23.72 -18.06
C SER A 197 1.18 -23.14 -16.66
N VAL A 198 0.07 -22.62 -16.12
CA VAL A 198 0.01 -22.16 -14.73
C VAL A 198 0.02 -23.39 -13.83
N THR A 199 1.03 -23.49 -12.97
CA THR A 199 1.15 -24.59 -11.99
C THR A 199 0.74 -24.16 -10.58
N GLY A 200 0.69 -22.86 -10.33
CA GLY A 200 0.25 -22.23 -9.08
C GLY A 200 0.26 -20.72 -9.21
N ILE A 201 -0.04 -20.02 -8.12
CA ILE A 201 -0.08 -18.56 -8.07
C ILE A 201 0.71 -18.10 -6.84
N LEU A 202 1.55 -17.08 -7.00
CA LEU A 202 2.08 -16.30 -5.88
C LEU A 202 1.19 -15.07 -5.71
N SER A 203 0.63 -14.86 -4.54
CA SER A 203 -0.17 -13.68 -4.25
C SER A 203 0.35 -12.96 -3.02
N ILE A 204 0.22 -11.64 -3.03
CA ILE A 204 0.47 -10.77 -1.87
C ILE A 204 -0.74 -9.89 -1.62
N LEU A 205 -0.76 -9.26 -0.45
CA LEU A 205 -1.63 -8.13 -0.14
C LEU A 205 -0.77 -6.87 -0.06
N ILE A 206 -1.20 -5.78 -0.68
CA ILE A 206 -0.56 -4.46 -0.57
C ILE A 206 -1.22 -3.70 0.58
N GLU A 207 -0.41 -3.13 1.48
CA GLU A 207 -0.83 -2.16 2.48
C GLU A 207 -0.87 -0.75 1.87
N GLN A 208 -1.91 -0.50 1.06
CA GLN A 208 -1.99 0.68 0.21
C GLN A 208 -2.01 2.00 1.00
N LYS A 209 -2.57 1.99 2.23
CA LYS A 209 -2.67 3.20 3.06
C LYS A 209 -1.30 3.77 3.41
N GLU A 210 -0.33 2.90 3.71
CA GLU A 210 1.02 3.32 4.08
C GLU A 210 1.80 3.82 2.85
N ILE A 211 1.67 3.16 1.68
CA ILE A 211 2.22 3.67 0.41
C ILE A 211 1.72 5.11 0.16
N PHE A 212 0.42 5.33 0.31
CA PHE A 212 -0.19 6.63 0.06
C PHE A 212 0.25 7.69 1.07
N ALA A 213 0.26 7.34 2.36
CA ALA A 213 0.70 8.25 3.42
C ALA A 213 2.14 8.70 3.21
N ASP A 214 3.05 7.77 2.91
CA ASP A 214 4.46 8.09 2.66
C ASP A 214 4.65 8.90 1.38
N ALA A 215 3.93 8.56 0.30
CA ALA A 215 3.98 9.32 -0.95
C ALA A 215 3.51 10.78 -0.75
N ILE A 216 2.44 10.99 0.02
CA ILE A 216 1.92 12.32 0.34
C ILE A 216 2.90 13.08 1.22
N LEU A 217 3.46 12.45 2.24
CA LEU A 217 4.47 13.05 3.09
C LEU A 217 5.71 13.47 2.30
N ILE A 218 6.07 12.75 1.23
CA ILE A 218 7.20 13.13 0.36
C ILE A 218 6.82 14.29 -0.57
N SER A 219 5.62 14.23 -1.17
CA SER A 219 5.22 15.07 -2.30
C SER A 219 4.57 16.40 -1.90
N ASP A 220 3.91 16.45 -0.74
CA ASP A 220 3.25 17.65 -0.22
C ASP A 220 3.52 17.88 1.27
N ARG A 221 4.81 17.94 1.63
CA ARG A 221 5.30 18.12 3.01
C ARG A 221 4.67 19.28 3.78
N GLU A 222 4.36 20.37 3.08
CA GLU A 222 3.79 21.58 3.66
C GLU A 222 2.26 21.52 3.75
N ASN A 223 1.65 20.40 3.34
CA ASN A 223 0.22 20.13 3.44
C ASN A 223 -0.62 21.22 2.74
N ARG A 224 -0.20 21.58 1.53
CA ARG A 224 -0.65 22.71 0.71
C ARG A 224 -1.92 22.41 -0.06
N PHE A 225 -2.15 21.13 -0.42
CA PHE A 225 -3.30 20.71 -1.22
C PHE A 225 -4.20 19.74 -0.45
N GLU A 226 -5.27 19.34 -1.11
CA GLU A 226 -6.11 18.22 -0.66
C GLU A 226 -5.95 17.06 -1.63
N GLU A 227 -5.48 15.95 -1.09
CA GLU A 227 -5.23 14.71 -1.80
C GLU A 227 -6.28 13.67 -1.43
N PHE A 228 -6.80 13.01 -2.45
CA PHE A 228 -7.48 11.74 -2.26
C PHE A 228 -7.13 10.78 -3.40
N ILE A 229 -7.20 9.50 -3.09
CA ILE A 229 -6.91 8.42 -4.03
C ILE A 229 -8.12 7.51 -4.06
N MET A 230 -8.62 7.23 -5.26
CA MET A 230 -9.81 6.39 -5.44
C MET A 230 -9.61 5.33 -6.50
N GLN A 231 -10.35 4.24 -6.38
CA GLN A 231 -10.53 3.28 -7.46
C GLN A 231 -11.46 3.86 -8.55
N PRO A 232 -11.41 3.35 -9.79
CA PRO A 232 -12.26 3.80 -10.89
C PRO A 232 -13.77 3.68 -10.59
N ASP A 233 -14.16 2.77 -9.71
CA ASP A 233 -15.55 2.57 -9.29
C ASP A 233 -16.03 3.60 -8.24
N GLY A 234 -15.19 4.58 -7.89
CA GLY A 234 -15.50 5.65 -6.94
C GLY A 234 -15.27 5.29 -5.48
N LEU A 235 -14.70 4.11 -5.16
CA LEU A 235 -14.27 3.79 -3.79
C LEU A 235 -13.02 4.60 -3.42
N ILE A 236 -13.11 5.43 -2.39
CA ILE A 236 -11.97 6.19 -1.87
C ILE A 236 -11.08 5.26 -1.05
N LEU A 237 -9.85 5.08 -1.51
CA LEU A 237 -8.83 4.27 -0.84
C LEU A 237 -8.08 5.07 0.24
N TYR A 238 -7.94 6.37 0.01
CA TYR A 238 -7.34 7.33 0.93
C TYR A 238 -7.95 8.70 0.71
N ASP A 239 -8.20 9.41 1.80
CA ASP A 239 -8.51 10.83 1.81
C ASP A 239 -7.90 11.45 3.05
N LYS A 240 -7.40 12.69 2.89
CA LYS A 240 -6.88 13.50 3.99
C LYS A 240 -7.89 13.68 5.12
N ASP A 241 -9.19 13.78 4.81
CA ASP A 241 -10.24 13.62 5.79
C ASP A 241 -10.68 12.15 5.87
N SER A 242 -10.21 11.48 6.93
CA SER A 242 -10.42 10.05 7.16
C SER A 242 -11.88 9.59 7.11
N ILE A 243 -12.86 10.49 7.31
CA ILE A 243 -14.29 10.18 7.20
C ILE A 243 -14.70 9.71 5.79
N HIS A 244 -13.91 10.06 4.77
CA HIS A 244 -14.13 9.66 3.39
C HIS A 244 -13.42 8.36 3.01
N THR A 245 -12.39 7.94 3.76
CA THR A 245 -11.66 6.71 3.45
C THR A 245 -12.55 5.47 3.60
N GLY A 246 -12.55 4.60 2.59
CA GLY A 246 -13.40 3.40 2.54
C GLY A 246 -14.85 3.70 2.15
N LYS A 247 -15.16 4.92 1.71
CA LYS A 247 -16.49 5.32 1.24
C LYS A 247 -16.53 5.39 -0.27
N ASN A 248 -17.60 4.88 -0.87
CA ASN A 248 -17.82 4.99 -2.30
C ASN A 248 -18.65 6.24 -2.61
N ILE A 249 -18.11 7.13 -3.44
CA ILE A 249 -18.70 8.45 -3.73
C ILE A 249 -20.08 8.33 -4.38
N HIS A 250 -20.33 7.25 -5.13
CA HIS A 250 -21.56 7.08 -5.87
C HIS A 250 -22.71 6.54 -5.01
N THR A 251 -22.38 5.66 -4.05
CA THR A 251 -23.37 4.89 -3.29
C THR A 251 -23.60 5.41 -1.86
N GLU A 252 -22.62 6.07 -1.25
CA GLU A 252 -22.72 6.49 0.14
C GLU A 252 -23.65 7.71 0.33
N PRO A 253 -24.62 7.65 1.26
CA PRO A 253 -25.55 8.76 1.51
C PRO A 253 -24.88 10.07 1.90
N LEU A 254 -23.67 9.99 2.45
CA LEU A 254 -22.84 11.13 2.84
C LEU A 254 -22.69 12.17 1.72
N TYR A 255 -22.62 11.71 0.46
CA TYR A 255 -22.38 12.57 -0.70
C TYR A 255 -23.67 13.11 -1.35
N ALA A 256 -24.84 12.83 -0.79
CA ALA A 256 -26.13 13.25 -1.36
C ALA A 256 -26.28 14.77 -1.51
N LYS A 257 -25.62 15.55 -0.63
CA LYS A 257 -25.61 17.02 -0.68
C LYS A 257 -24.55 17.61 -1.62
N ASN A 258 -23.71 16.78 -2.23
CA ASN A 258 -22.57 17.20 -3.04
C ASN A 258 -22.69 16.69 -4.50
N PRO A 259 -23.75 17.07 -5.26
CA PRO A 259 -23.98 16.54 -6.61
C PRO A 259 -22.85 16.86 -7.59
N SER A 260 -22.24 18.05 -7.48
CA SER A 260 -21.09 18.44 -8.31
C SER A 260 -19.85 17.57 -8.03
N PHE A 261 -19.61 17.19 -6.77
CA PHE A 261 -18.55 16.24 -6.42
C PHE A 261 -18.83 14.84 -7.00
N LYS A 262 -20.09 14.39 -6.99
CA LYS A 262 -20.46 13.11 -7.62
C LYS A 262 -20.22 13.13 -9.13
N GLU A 263 -20.55 14.24 -9.79
CA GLU A 263 -20.33 14.41 -11.23
C GLU A 263 -18.84 14.36 -11.60
N ILE A 264 -17.99 15.09 -10.89
CA ILE A 264 -16.55 15.01 -11.16
C ILE A 264 -15.99 13.63 -10.78
N ALA A 265 -16.51 12.96 -9.75
CA ALA A 265 -16.07 11.62 -9.39
C ALA A 265 -16.35 10.60 -10.52
N TYR A 266 -17.48 10.71 -11.22
CA TYR A 266 -17.72 9.88 -12.42
C TYR A 266 -16.66 10.14 -13.49
N ARG A 267 -16.34 11.41 -13.75
CA ARG A 267 -15.27 11.77 -14.70
C ARG A 267 -13.91 11.25 -14.26
N ILE A 268 -13.56 11.36 -12.99
CA ILE A 268 -12.28 10.86 -12.45
C ILE A 268 -12.24 9.32 -12.60
N GLY A 269 -13.35 8.62 -12.39
CA GLY A 269 -13.44 7.17 -12.62
C GLY A 269 -13.20 6.78 -14.08
N ASP A 270 -13.87 7.47 -15.01
CA ASP A 270 -13.85 7.17 -16.44
C ASP A 270 -12.60 7.69 -17.18
N GLU A 271 -12.10 8.86 -16.80
CA GLU A 271 -10.97 9.55 -17.45
C GLU A 271 -9.67 9.25 -16.69
N ARG A 272 -8.68 8.63 -17.37
CA ARG A 272 -7.38 8.33 -16.73
C ARG A 272 -6.61 9.56 -16.27
N THR A 273 -6.81 10.70 -16.93
CA THR A 273 -6.17 11.98 -16.62
C THR A 273 -7.15 13.10 -16.89
N GLY A 274 -7.04 14.20 -16.17
CA GLY A 274 -7.89 15.35 -16.43
C GLY A 274 -7.83 16.44 -15.38
N THR A 275 -8.63 17.48 -15.63
CA THR A 275 -8.87 18.56 -14.69
C THR A 275 -10.36 18.86 -14.61
N GLY A 276 -10.77 19.52 -13.52
CA GLY A 276 -12.15 19.94 -13.35
C GLY A 276 -12.35 20.73 -12.08
N THR A 277 -13.54 21.28 -11.94
CA THR A 277 -13.96 21.98 -10.72
C THR A 277 -15.16 21.29 -10.11
N TYR A 278 -15.25 21.35 -8.80
CA TYR A 278 -16.41 20.82 -8.08
C TYR A 278 -16.70 21.62 -6.82
N GLN A 279 -17.93 21.51 -6.35
CA GLN A 279 -18.34 22.07 -5.06
C GLN A 279 -18.49 20.98 -4.02
N MET A 280 -17.99 21.24 -2.83
CA MET A 280 -18.09 20.33 -1.70
C MET A 280 -18.46 21.08 -0.42
N GLN A 281 -19.51 20.62 0.21
CA GLN A 281 -19.88 21.00 1.56
C GLN A 281 -19.21 20.03 2.54
N ASN A 282 -18.44 20.57 3.49
CA ASN A 282 -17.86 19.77 4.57
C ASN A 282 -18.96 19.22 5.47
N ILE A 283 -18.75 18.02 6.01
CA ILE A 283 -19.75 17.32 6.84
C ILE A 283 -20.05 18.09 8.13
N SER A 284 -19.04 18.74 8.70
CA SER A 284 -19.11 19.52 9.93
C SER A 284 -19.53 20.98 9.74
N SER A 285 -19.76 21.43 8.50
CA SER A 285 -20.04 22.85 8.24
C SER A 285 -21.13 23.07 7.17
N THR A 286 -21.73 24.25 7.16
CA THR A 286 -22.63 24.68 6.08
C THR A 286 -21.89 25.36 4.92
N ASN A 287 -20.58 25.52 5.03
CA ASN A 287 -19.79 26.19 4.01
C ASN A 287 -19.59 25.27 2.82
N ILE A 288 -19.83 25.81 1.64
CA ILE A 288 -19.59 25.15 0.36
C ILE A 288 -18.32 25.76 -0.21
N PHE A 289 -17.33 24.93 -0.49
CA PHE A 289 -16.08 25.34 -1.09
C PHE A 289 -16.09 24.95 -2.57
N THR A 290 -15.62 25.85 -3.42
CA THR A 290 -15.29 25.52 -4.81
C THR A 290 -13.85 25.03 -4.85
N LYS A 291 -13.66 23.84 -5.40
CA LYS A 291 -12.37 23.17 -5.54
C LYS A 291 -12.03 23.02 -7.01
N GLU A 292 -10.76 23.22 -7.35
CA GLU A 292 -10.19 22.90 -8.65
C GLU A 292 -9.26 21.71 -8.49
N ALA A 293 -9.45 20.68 -9.31
CA ALA A 293 -8.75 19.41 -9.23
C ALA A 293 -7.98 19.11 -10.51
N ILE A 294 -6.88 18.39 -10.32
CA ILE A 294 -6.18 17.63 -11.33
C ILE A 294 -6.13 16.17 -10.88
N TRP A 295 -6.26 15.25 -11.82
CA TRP A 295 -6.06 13.84 -11.57
C TRP A 295 -5.28 13.17 -12.68
N ASN A 296 -4.62 12.08 -12.30
CA ASN A 296 -3.92 11.16 -13.17
C ASN A 296 -4.06 9.74 -12.61
N THR A 297 -3.59 8.75 -13.38
CA THR A 297 -3.69 7.33 -13.03
C THR A 297 -2.32 6.72 -12.82
N THR A 298 -2.17 5.95 -11.74
CA THR A 298 -1.07 5.02 -11.48
C THR A 298 -1.62 3.61 -11.25
N GLY A 299 -0.78 2.58 -11.29
CA GLY A 299 -1.19 1.19 -11.07
C GLY A 299 -0.38 0.21 -11.91
N ILE A 300 -0.62 -1.08 -11.68
CA ILE A 300 0.04 -2.18 -12.40
C ILE A 300 -0.99 -3.23 -12.79
N HIS A 301 -0.71 -4.00 -13.85
CA HIS A 301 -1.45 -5.22 -14.20
C HIS A 301 -2.98 -5.06 -14.32
N GLY A 302 -3.41 -3.92 -14.89
CA GLY A 302 -4.82 -3.60 -15.10
C GLY A 302 -5.54 -3.06 -13.86
N GLY A 303 -4.94 -3.16 -12.68
CA GLY A 303 -5.38 -2.42 -11.49
C GLY A 303 -4.99 -0.95 -11.61
N GLU A 304 -5.91 -0.07 -11.26
CA GLU A 304 -5.73 1.37 -11.43
C GLU A 304 -6.16 2.15 -10.20
N TRP A 305 -5.39 3.18 -9.88
CA TRP A 305 -5.71 4.18 -8.89
C TRP A 305 -5.74 5.56 -9.53
N ARG A 306 -6.78 6.32 -9.23
CA ARG A 306 -6.90 7.74 -9.59
C ARG A 306 -6.32 8.55 -8.45
N VAL A 307 -5.23 9.26 -8.71
CA VAL A 307 -4.58 10.16 -7.76
C VAL A 307 -5.07 11.56 -8.04
N VAL A 308 -5.75 12.17 -7.07
CA VAL A 308 -6.39 13.48 -7.21
C VAL A 308 -5.72 14.47 -6.27
N VAL A 309 -5.39 15.64 -6.80
CA VAL A 309 -4.89 16.77 -6.02
C VAL A 309 -5.79 17.96 -6.32
N SER A 310 -6.32 18.58 -5.27
CA SER A 310 -7.22 19.72 -5.41
C SER A 310 -6.86 20.90 -4.51
N ARG A 311 -7.28 22.09 -4.95
CA ARG A 311 -7.13 23.35 -4.21
C ARG A 311 -8.46 24.05 -4.09
N ILE A 312 -8.66 24.74 -2.97
CA ILE A 312 -9.83 25.61 -2.77
C ILE A 312 -9.60 26.91 -3.52
N THR A 313 -10.59 27.33 -4.32
CA THR A 313 -10.53 28.56 -5.12
C THR A 313 -11.52 29.63 -4.64
N THR A 314 -12.61 29.26 -3.95
CA THR A 314 -13.58 30.18 -3.33
C THR A 314 -14.35 29.48 -2.21
#